data_AF-A0A7Y2XDT0-F1
#
_entry.id   AF-A0A7Y2XDT0-F1
#
_cell.length_a   1.000
_cell.length_b   1.000
_cell.length_c   1.000
_cell.angle_alpha   90.00
_cell.angle_beta   90.00
_cell.angle_gamma   90.00
#
_symmetry.space_group_name_H-M   'P 1'
#
loop_
_entity.id
_entity.type
_entity.pdbx_description
1 polymer ?
#
loop_
_entity_poly.entity_id
_entity_poly.type
_entity_poly.pdbx_seq_one_letter_code
_entity_poly.pdbx_strand_id
1 'polypeptide(L)'
;MTSRSEAFLNEAEKKLKIAKEEMFKPAEDFVSYSVCKNSQFAIENFLKGFLTKNEVKIDSNETITSLYEKCIAIDNDFKLIDMGAIGCKNEAIDSRYCSEINSVSACFDTADNIDTYLKRKKII
;
A
#
# COMPACT_ATOMS: atom_id res chain seq x y z
N MET A 1 12.03 -4.02 21.42
CA MET A 1 11.06 -2.97 21.01
C MET A 1 11.12 -2.90 19.50
N THR A 2 10.00 -3.14 18.82
CA THR A 2 9.88 -3.04 17.37
C THR A 2 9.99 -1.57 16.96
N SER A 3 10.82 -1.24 15.97
CA SER A 3 10.96 0.15 15.52
C SER A 3 9.64 0.65 14.90
N ARG A 4 9.43 1.97 14.85
CA ARG A 4 8.22 2.52 14.21
C ARG A 4 8.11 2.13 12.73
N SER A 5 9.24 2.01 12.03
CA SER A 5 9.31 1.49 10.67
C SER A 5 8.84 0.03 10.60
N GLU A 6 9.37 -0.84 11.46
CA GLU A 6 8.97 -2.25 11.52
C GLU A 6 7.48 -2.40 11.85
N ALA A 7 6.92 -1.57 12.73
CA ALA A 7 5.49 -1.59 13.04
C ALA A 7 4.62 -1.30 11.80
N PHE A 8 5.01 -0.31 10.99
CA PHE A 8 4.35 -0.04 9.71
C PHE A 8 4.50 -1.22 8.74
N LEU A 9 5.72 -1.74 8.55
CA LEU A 9 5.97 -2.83 7.61
C LEU A 9 5.21 -4.11 7.98
N ASN A 10 5.18 -4.47 9.27
CA ASN A 10 4.44 -5.63 9.76
C ASN A 10 2.92 -5.47 9.57
N GLU A 11 2.37 -4.28 9.82
CA GLU A 11 0.94 -4.04 9.57
C GLU A 11 0.65 -4.06 8.05
N ALA A 12 1.56 -3.58 7.21
CA ALA A 12 1.42 -3.65 5.76
C ALA A 12 1.32 -5.10 5.26
N GLU A 13 2.24 -5.98 5.68
CA GLU A 13 2.21 -7.40 5.32
C GLU A 13 0.95 -8.10 5.81
N LYS A 14 0.50 -7.78 7.03
CA LYS A 14 -0.76 -8.30 7.57
C LYS A 14 -1.97 -7.86 6.76
N LYS A 15 -2.05 -6.58 6.37
CA LYS A 15 -3.13 -6.06 5.52
C LYS A 15 -3.11 -6.69 4.13
N LEU A 16 -1.94 -6.82 3.51
CA LEU A 16 -1.78 -7.48 2.23
C LEU A 16 -2.23 -8.94 2.30
N LYS A 17 -1.88 -9.66 3.38
CA LYS A 17 -2.32 -11.03 3.62
C LYS A 17 -3.85 -11.13 3.69
N ILE A 18 -4.51 -10.24 4.43
CA ILE A 18 -5.97 -10.20 4.51
C ILE A 18 -6.57 -9.95 3.12
N ALA A 19 -6.08 -8.96 2.37
CA ALA A 19 -6.55 -8.68 1.02
C ALA A 19 -6.42 -9.91 0.11
N LYS A 20 -5.28 -10.60 0.18
CA LYS A 20 -5.02 -11.83 -0.57
C LYS A 20 -6.01 -12.94 -0.23
N GLU A 21 -6.28 -13.17 1.05
CA GLU A 21 -7.24 -14.18 1.51
C GLU A 21 -8.68 -13.86 1.04
N GLU A 22 -9.07 -12.59 1.04
CA GLU A 22 -10.38 -12.15 0.55
C GLU A 22 -10.53 -12.29 -0.96
N MET A 23 -9.47 -12.09 -1.76
CA MET A 23 -9.52 -12.26 -3.23
C MET A 23 -9.86 -13.68 -3.68
N PHE A 24 -9.66 -14.69 -2.83
CA PHE A 24 -10.04 -16.07 -3.13
C PHE A 24 -11.51 -16.38 -2.87
N LYS A 25 -12.29 -15.42 -2.35
CA LYS A 25 -13.72 -15.56 -2.10
C LYS A 25 -14.53 -15.10 -3.32
N PRO A 26 -15.80 -15.55 -3.47
CA PRO A 26 -16.70 -15.03 -4.50
C PRO A 26 -16.78 -13.50 -4.46
N ALA A 27 -16.83 -12.88 -5.64
CA ALA A 27 -16.91 -11.43 -5.75
C ALA A 27 -18.29 -10.94 -5.27
N GLU A 28 -18.31 -10.47 -4.03
CA GLU A 28 -19.44 -9.79 -3.41
C GLU A 28 -19.01 -8.37 -3.01
N ASP A 29 -19.96 -7.44 -2.86
CA ASP A 29 -19.66 -6.03 -2.57
C ASP A 29 -18.80 -5.86 -1.29
N PHE A 30 -19.08 -6.67 -0.26
CA PHE A 30 -18.30 -6.67 0.98
C PHE A 30 -16.87 -7.17 0.77
N VAL A 31 -16.68 -8.18 -0.08
CA VAL A 31 -15.36 -8.73 -0.42
C VAL A 31 -14.55 -7.68 -1.18
N SER A 32 -15.16 -7.04 -2.19
CA SER A 32 -14.54 -5.99 -2.99
C SER A 32 -14.09 -4.80 -2.12
N TYR A 33 -14.96 -4.36 -1.20
CA TYR A 33 -14.63 -3.35 -0.21
C TYR A 33 -13.44 -3.76 0.66
N SER A 34 -13.47 -4.98 1.21
CA SER A 34 -12.43 -5.51 2.09
C SER A 34 -11.08 -5.60 1.38
N VAL A 35 -11.03 -6.15 0.17
CA VAL A 35 -9.81 -6.23 -0.65
C VAL A 35 -9.26 -4.83 -0.93
N CYS A 36 -10.11 -3.90 -1.36
CA CYS A 36 -9.68 -2.54 -1.69
C CYS A 36 -9.09 -1.83 -0.47
N LYS A 37 -9.81 -1.81 0.67
CA LYS A 37 -9.36 -1.13 1.89
C LYS A 37 -8.09 -1.74 2.45
N ASN A 38 -8.01 -3.06 2.55
CA ASN A 38 -6.80 -3.71 3.04
C ASN A 38 -5.61 -3.47 2.10
N SER A 39 -5.81 -3.43 0.79
CA SER A 39 -4.74 -3.10 -0.16
C SER A 39 -4.27 -1.65 -0.02
N GLN A 40 -5.20 -0.69 0.10
CA GLN A 40 -4.86 0.72 0.34
C GLN A 40 -4.04 0.90 1.63
N PHE A 41 -4.48 0.26 2.73
CA PHE A 41 -3.73 0.28 3.98
C PHE A 41 -2.37 -0.38 3.85
N ALA A 42 -2.25 -1.49 3.12
CA ALA A 42 -0.97 -2.15 2.88
C ALA A 42 0.00 -1.21 2.14
N ILE A 43 -0.44 -0.60 1.03
CA ILE A 43 0.35 0.36 0.25
C ILE A 43 0.85 1.49 1.15
N GLU A 44 -0.05 2.14 1.88
CA GLU A 44 0.30 3.25 2.76
C GLU A 44 1.34 2.84 3.80
N ASN A 45 1.11 1.72 4.49
CA ASN A 45 1.99 1.25 5.55
C ASN A 45 3.35 0.82 4.99
N PHE A 46 3.43 0.24 3.80
CA PHE A 46 4.72 -0.04 3.15
C PHE A 46 5.51 1.25 2.86
N LEU A 47 4.86 2.25 2.27
CA LEU A 47 5.50 3.53 1.95
C LEU A 47 5.94 4.24 3.24
N LYS A 48 5.07 4.33 4.25
CA LYS A 48 5.41 4.92 5.55
C LYS A 48 6.54 4.16 6.25
N GLY A 49 6.53 2.83 6.18
CA GLY A 49 7.56 1.97 6.73
C GLY A 49 8.93 2.22 6.09
N PHE A 50 8.97 2.31 4.76
CA PHE A 50 10.17 2.66 3.99
C PHE A 50 10.69 4.06 4.31
N LEU A 51 9.82 5.07 4.29
CA LEU A 51 10.18 6.46 4.59
C LEU A 51 10.69 6.60 6.03
N THR A 52 10.02 5.97 6.99
CA THR A 52 10.43 5.99 8.41
C THR A 52 11.79 5.32 8.60
N LYS A 53 12.08 4.24 7.87
CA LYS A 53 13.39 3.57 7.91
C LYS A 53 14.53 4.46 7.40
N ASN A 54 14.21 5.38 6.48
CA ASN A 54 15.12 6.38 5.93
C ASN A 54 15.01 7.74 6.65
N GLU A 55 14.48 7.75 7.88
CA GLU A 55 14.39 8.94 8.74
C GLU A 55 13.57 10.12 8.15
N VAL A 56 12.70 9.84 7.18
CA VAL A 56 11.83 10.85 6.57
C VAL A 56 10.62 11.10 7.46
N LYS A 57 10.37 12.37 7.76
CA LYS A 57 9.19 12.81 8.51
C LYS A 57 7.93 12.68 7.64
N ILE A 58 6.90 12.09 8.22
CA ILE A 58 5.60 11.86 7.58
C ILE A 58 4.57 12.75 8.27
N ASP A 59 3.89 13.58 7.50
CA ASP A 59 2.83 14.45 7.99
C ASP A 59 1.49 13.69 8.10
N SER A 60 0.56 14.20 8.91
CA SER A 60 -0.72 13.54 9.18
C SER A 60 -1.66 13.50 7.97
N ASN A 61 -1.45 14.37 6.99
CA ASN A 61 -2.37 14.59 5.86
C ASN A 61 -1.79 14.06 4.54
N GLU A 62 -0.76 13.21 4.62
CA GLU A 62 -0.14 12.59 3.47
C GLU A 62 -1.12 11.64 2.75
N THR A 63 -1.06 11.67 1.43
CA THR A 63 -1.80 10.79 0.53
C THR A 63 -0.89 9.67 0.04
N ILE A 64 -1.44 8.63 -0.60
CA ILE A 64 -0.61 7.59 -1.22
C ILE A 64 0.36 8.21 -2.25
N THR A 65 -0.12 9.17 -3.05
CA THR A 65 0.70 9.89 -4.02
C THR A 65 1.87 10.61 -3.37
N SER A 66 1.61 11.42 -2.34
CA SER A 66 2.66 12.23 -1.72
C SER A 66 3.69 11.37 -0.96
N LEU A 67 3.26 10.26 -0.34
CA LEU A 67 4.18 9.27 0.23
C LEU A 67 5.04 8.61 -0.85
N TYR A 68 4.43 8.22 -1.97
CA TYR A 68 5.12 7.56 -3.07
C TYR A 68 6.15 8.46 -3.74
N GLU A 69 5.84 9.75 -3.93
CA GLU A 69 6.79 10.74 -4.44
C GLU A 69 8.01 10.91 -3.53
N LYS A 70 7.81 10.87 -2.20
CA LYS A 70 8.93 10.85 -1.24
C LYS A 70 9.75 9.57 -1.35
N CYS A 71 9.12 8.41 -1.57
CA CYS A 71 9.86 7.16 -1.78
C CYS A 71 10.73 7.23 -3.05
N ILE A 72 10.19 7.75 -4.15
CA ILE A 72 10.93 7.98 -5.40
C ILE A 72 12.15 8.88 -5.18
N ALA A 73 12.01 9.93 -4.36
CA ALA A 73 13.11 10.86 -4.09
C ALA A 73 14.28 10.19 -3.35
N ILE A 74 14.05 9.08 -2.66
CA ILE A 74 15.06 8.28 -1.95
C ILE A 74 15.59 7.16 -2.85
N ASP A 75 14.68 6.43 -3.50
CA ASP A 75 15.01 5.32 -4.38
C ASP A 75 14.17 5.41 -5.66
N ASN A 76 14.81 5.88 -6.73
CA ASN A 76 14.16 6.17 -8.00
C ASN A 76 13.59 4.90 -8.69
N ASP A 77 14.02 3.70 -8.29
CA ASP A 77 13.46 2.44 -8.79
C ASP A 77 11.99 2.25 -8.37
N PHE A 78 11.48 2.99 -7.37
CA PHE A 78 10.05 3.01 -7.06
C PHE A 78 9.19 3.39 -8.26
N LYS A 79 9.72 4.16 -9.24
CA LYS A 79 9.02 4.49 -10.49
C LYS A 79 8.65 3.29 -11.34
N LEU A 80 9.28 2.13 -11.11
CA LEU A 80 8.95 0.88 -11.78
C LEU A 80 7.65 0.26 -11.28
N ILE A 81 7.16 0.69 -10.11
CA ILE A 81 5.88 0.27 -9.55
C ILE A 81 4.79 1.20 -10.10
N ASP A 82 3.86 0.65 -10.88
CA ASP A 82 2.75 1.42 -11.42
C ASP A 82 1.71 1.73 -10.33
N MET A 83 1.50 3.02 -10.06
CA MET A 83 0.47 3.53 -9.14
C MET A 83 -0.73 4.14 -9.91
N GLY A 84 -0.72 4.06 -11.25
CA GLY A 84 -1.69 4.67 -12.16
C GLY A 84 -3.10 4.14 -11.95
N ALA A 85 -3.23 2.87 -11.61
CA ALA A 85 -4.50 2.18 -11.50
C ALA A 85 -5.24 2.41 -10.15
N ILE A 86 -4.59 3.06 -9.17
CA ILE A 86 -5.24 3.44 -7.90
C ILE A 86 -5.93 4.80 -8.08
N GLY A 87 -7.23 4.79 -8.41
CA GLY A 87 -8.00 6.02 -8.65
C GLY A 87 -8.15 6.94 -7.43
N CYS A 88 -8.07 6.41 -6.21
CA CYS A 88 -8.25 7.15 -4.96
C CYS A 88 -6.93 7.61 -4.29
N LYS A 89 -5.78 7.46 -4.96
CA LYS A 89 -4.45 7.70 -4.36
C LYS A 89 -4.19 9.13 -3.87
N ASN A 90 -4.93 10.11 -4.40
CA ASN A 90 -4.84 11.53 -4.03
C ASN A 90 -5.81 11.91 -2.90
N GLU A 91 -6.63 10.97 -2.45
CA GLU A 91 -7.64 11.21 -1.43
C GLU A 91 -7.13 10.74 -0.07
N ALA A 92 -7.79 11.19 1.01
CA ALA A 92 -7.53 10.60 2.32
C ALA A 92 -7.87 9.11 2.27
N ILE A 93 -6.99 8.26 2.80
CA ILE A 93 -7.04 6.81 2.58
C ILE A 93 -8.34 6.18 3.05
N ASP A 94 -8.92 6.70 4.13
CA ASP A 94 -10.19 6.17 4.61
C ASP A 94 -11.43 6.78 3.94
N SER A 95 -11.27 7.80 3.10
CA SER A 95 -12.39 8.54 2.52
C SER A 95 -13.08 7.86 1.33
N ARG A 96 -12.38 6.96 0.61
CA ARG A 96 -12.92 6.31 -0.60
C ARG A 96 -12.52 4.84 -0.70
N TYR A 97 -13.27 4.08 -1.50
CA TYR A 97 -12.94 2.71 -1.90
C TYR A 97 -13.36 2.46 -3.34
N CYS A 98 -12.80 1.41 -3.93
CA CYS A 98 -13.16 0.91 -5.25
C CYS A 98 -14.08 -0.31 -5.09
N SER A 99 -15.16 -0.36 -5.86
CA SER A 99 -16.07 -1.51 -5.96
C SER A 99 -15.88 -2.30 -7.26
N GLU A 100 -15.42 -1.64 -8.32
CA GLU A 100 -15.17 -2.28 -9.62
C GLU A 100 -14.02 -3.28 -9.55
N ILE A 101 -14.24 -4.51 -10.03
CA ILE A 101 -13.28 -5.63 -9.94
C ILE A 101 -11.88 -5.22 -10.44
N ASN A 102 -11.80 -4.59 -11.62
CA ASN A 102 -10.51 -4.17 -12.20
C ASN A 102 -9.75 -3.21 -11.28
N SER A 103 -10.45 -2.26 -10.65
CA SER A 103 -9.87 -1.31 -9.72
C SER A 103 -9.47 -1.96 -8.39
N VAL A 104 -10.24 -2.94 -7.92
CA VAL A 104 -9.94 -3.73 -6.72
C VAL A 104 -8.68 -4.57 -6.93
N SER A 105 -8.61 -5.32 -8.04
CA SER A 105 -7.44 -6.11 -8.42
C SER A 105 -6.21 -5.21 -8.57
N ALA A 106 -6.33 -4.07 -9.23
CA ALA A 106 -5.22 -3.13 -9.37
C ALA A 106 -4.68 -2.60 -8.04
N CYS A 107 -5.56 -2.32 -7.06
CA CYS A 107 -5.12 -1.92 -5.72
C CYS A 107 -4.30 -3.03 -5.06
N PHE A 108 -4.77 -4.28 -5.17
CA PHE A 108 -4.04 -5.43 -4.64
C PHE A 108 -2.71 -5.64 -5.35
N ASP A 109 -2.68 -5.66 -6.68
CA ASP A 109 -1.47 -5.87 -7.47
C ASP A 109 -0.42 -4.81 -7.16
N THR A 110 -0.84 -3.56 -6.96
CA THR A 110 0.08 -2.49 -6.55
C THR A 110 0.68 -2.75 -5.16
N ALA A 111 -0.13 -3.20 -4.20
CA ALA A 111 0.35 -3.57 -2.87
C ALA A 111 1.34 -4.73 -2.90
N ASP A 112 1.06 -5.77 -3.69
CA ASP A 112 1.91 -6.95 -3.87
C ASP A 112 3.23 -6.62 -4.60
N ASN A 113 3.18 -5.70 -5.56
CA ASN A 113 4.37 -5.18 -6.22
C ASN A 113 5.30 -4.42 -5.27
N ILE A 114 4.75 -3.60 -4.36
CA ILE A 114 5.54 -2.91 -3.34
C ILE A 114 6.16 -3.91 -2.36
N ASP A 115 5.40 -4.89 -1.87
CA ASP A 115 5.90 -5.97 -1.01
C ASP A 115 7.08 -6.72 -1.67
N THR A 116 6.88 -7.16 -2.92
CA THR A 116 7.91 -7.84 -3.72
C THR A 116 9.15 -6.98 -3.89
N TYR A 117 8.96 -5.69 -4.17
CA TYR A 117 10.05 -4.73 -4.30
C TYR A 117 10.87 -4.60 -3.01
N LEU A 118 10.19 -4.42 -1.87
CA LEU A 118 10.84 -4.27 -0.56
C LEU A 118 11.58 -5.54 -0.13
N LYS A 119 11.01 -6.72 -0.40
CA LYS A 119 11.67 -8.02 -0.18
C LYS A 119 12.95 -8.16 -1.00
N ARG A 120 12.91 -7.80 -2.28
CA ARG A 120 14.09 -7.81 -3.16
C ARG A 120 15.20 -6.89 -2.65
N LYS A 121 14.83 -5.76 -2.05
CA LYS A 121 15.76 -4.79 -1.44
C LYS A 121 16.16 -5.18 0.00
N LYS A 122 15.67 -6.31 0.54
CA LYS A 122 15.91 -6.80 1.92
C LYS A 122 15.50 -5.78 2.99
N ILE A 123 14.43 -5.05 2.73
CA ILE A 123 13.88 -4.05 3.65
C ILE A 123 12.92 -4.71 4.64
N ILE A 124 12.18 -5.69 4.14
CA ILE A 124 11.35 -6.67 4.84
C ILE A 124 11.84 -8.08 4.48
#